data_AF-A0A4R3ZNY8-F1
#
_entry.id   AF-A0A4R3ZNY8-F1
#
_cell.length_a   1.000
_cell.length_b   1.000
_cell.length_c   1.000
_cell.angle_alpha   90.00
_cell.angle_beta   90.00
_cell.angle_gamma   90.00
#
_symmetry.space_group_name_H-M   'P 1'
#
loop_
_entity.id
_entity.type
_entity.pdbx_description
1 polymer ?
#
loop_
_entity_poly.entity_id
_entity_poly.type
_entity_poly.pdbx_seq_one_letter_code
_entity_poly.pdbx_strand_id
1 'polypeptide(L)'
;MGTDVDSVTHPVPGAGTPPDLLGRWWELVDAAPAADSVRYLDDRGAELVEQRRSRGELADDVAVLAADLASRRREGERALVLTAPGLPFLVSFLAALQAGVVAVPAPLPGDVKGPPDRL
;
A
#
# COMPACT_ATOMS: atom_id res chain seq x y z
N MET A 1 26.53 17.76 -11.43
CA MET A 1 26.37 16.73 -10.37
C MET A 1 24.88 16.44 -10.30
N GLY A 2 24.36 15.53 -11.14
CA GLY A 2 24.01 14.15 -10.74
C GLY A 2 22.68 14.16 -9.98
N THR A 3 21.58 13.57 -10.44
CA THR A 3 21.43 12.24 -11.02
C THR A 3 20.29 12.19 -12.05
N ASP A 4 20.57 11.54 -13.18
CA ASP A 4 19.59 11.03 -14.13
C ASP A 4 18.68 10.02 -13.40
N VAL A 5 17.40 10.36 -13.23
CA VAL A 5 16.36 9.52 -12.63
C VAL A 5 15.36 9.03 -13.69
N ASP A 6 15.71 9.20 -14.97
CA ASP A 6 14.89 8.89 -16.13
C ASP A 6 15.43 7.62 -16.78
N SER A 7 15.31 6.48 -16.08
CA SER A 7 15.19 5.13 -16.67
C SER A 7 15.36 4.06 -15.59
N VAL A 8 14.37 3.88 -14.74
CA VAL A 8 14.14 2.56 -14.13
C VAL A 8 12.88 2.01 -14.76
N THR A 9 13.04 1.45 -15.96
CA THR A 9 12.03 0.58 -16.55
C THR A 9 12.00 -0.68 -15.69
N HIS A 10 10.99 -0.84 -14.83
CA HIS A 10 10.75 -2.12 -14.19
C HIS A 10 10.27 -3.10 -15.27
N PRO A 11 10.99 -4.21 -15.51
CA PRO A 11 10.54 -5.21 -16.45
C PRO A 11 9.19 -5.76 -15.97
N VAL A 12 8.20 -5.81 -16.86
CA VAL A 12 6.99 -6.62 -16.66
C VAL A 12 7.49 -8.06 -16.46
N PRO A 13 7.17 -8.74 -15.34
CA PRO A 13 7.81 -10.01 -15.00
C PRO A 13 7.57 -11.04 -16.11
N GLY A 14 8.67 -11.45 -16.75
CA GLY A 14 8.71 -12.63 -17.60
C GLY A 14 8.76 -13.91 -16.76
N ALA A 15 8.27 -15.01 -17.32
CA ALA A 15 8.26 -16.32 -16.68
C ALA A 15 9.68 -16.71 -16.19
N GLY A 16 9.85 -16.90 -14.88
CA GLY A 16 11.11 -17.29 -14.24
C GLY A 16 11.67 -16.31 -13.19
N THR A 17 11.07 -15.13 -13.02
CA THR A 17 11.44 -14.18 -11.96
C THR A 17 10.92 -14.68 -10.60
N PRO A 18 11.71 -14.64 -9.50
CA PRO A 18 11.17 -14.89 -8.16
C PRO A 18 9.98 -13.95 -7.94
N PRO A 19 8.87 -14.40 -7.33
CA PRO A 19 7.64 -13.65 -7.43
C PRO A 19 7.83 -12.28 -6.79
N ASP A 20 7.45 -11.23 -7.52
CA ASP A 20 7.42 -9.90 -6.97
C ASP A 20 6.42 -9.84 -5.80
N LEU A 21 6.46 -8.72 -5.06
CA LEU A 21 5.60 -8.54 -3.89
C LEU A 21 4.12 -8.78 -4.21
N LEU A 22 3.66 -8.37 -5.39
CA LEU A 22 2.26 -8.49 -5.80
C LEU A 22 1.93 -9.94 -6.16
N GLY A 23 2.82 -10.63 -6.87
CA GLY A 23 2.70 -12.06 -7.16
C GLY A 23 2.62 -12.89 -5.87
N ARG A 24 3.52 -12.65 -4.90
CA ARG A 24 3.43 -13.30 -3.58
C ARG A 24 2.17 -12.95 -2.82
N TRP A 25 1.72 -11.71 -2.91
CA TRP A 25 0.50 -11.29 -2.22
C TRP A 25 -0.74 -11.99 -2.79
N TRP A 26 -0.87 -12.11 -4.12
CA TRP A 26 -1.98 -12.84 -4.74
C TRP A 26 -1.95 -14.34 -4.44
N GLU A 27 -0.77 -14.98 -4.43
CA GLU A 27 -0.63 -16.37 -3.98
C GLU A 27 -1.18 -16.57 -2.55
N LEU A 28 -0.95 -15.61 -1.64
CA LEU A 28 -1.47 -15.66 -0.27
C LEU A 28 -2.99 -15.47 -0.22
N VAL A 29 -3.54 -14.60 -1.06
CA VAL A 29 -4.99 -14.36 -1.17
C VAL A 29 -5.69 -15.62 -1.65
N ASP A 30 -5.22 -16.21 -2.75
CA ASP A 30 -5.80 -17.41 -3.35
C ASP A 30 -5.74 -18.61 -2.40
N ALA A 31 -4.64 -18.76 -1.66
CA ALA A 31 -4.46 -19.87 -0.73
C ALA A 31 -5.47 -19.86 0.43
N ALA A 32 -5.90 -18.70 0.90
CA ALA A 32 -6.84 -18.58 2.03
C ALA A 32 -7.49 -17.19 2.08
N PRO A 33 -8.51 -16.89 1.25
CA PRO A 33 -9.10 -15.55 1.18
C PRO A 33 -9.76 -15.13 2.49
N ALA A 34 -10.33 -16.07 3.25
CA ALA A 34 -10.98 -15.80 4.53
C ALA A 34 -9.99 -15.66 5.71
N ALA A 35 -8.70 -15.90 5.52
CA ALA A 35 -7.72 -15.74 6.61
C ALA A 35 -7.50 -14.27 6.94
N ASP A 36 -7.28 -13.97 8.22
CA ASP A 36 -6.89 -12.63 8.67
C ASP A 36 -5.61 -12.19 7.94
N SER A 37 -5.62 -10.98 7.40
CA SER A 37 -4.46 -10.37 6.74
C SER A 37 -3.86 -9.28 7.60
N VAL A 38 -4.69 -8.31 8.00
CA VAL A 38 -4.26 -7.16 8.77
C VAL A 38 -5.23 -6.87 9.90
N ARG A 39 -4.66 -6.56 11.06
CA ARG A 39 -5.33 -5.97 12.20
C ARG A 39 -4.60 -4.68 12.57
N TYR A 40 -5.31 -3.57 12.55
CA TYR A 40 -4.80 -2.27 12.96
C TYR A 40 -5.57 -1.79 14.19
N LEU A 41 -4.83 -1.30 15.18
CA LEU A 41 -5.40 -0.72 16.38
C LEU A 41 -5.14 0.79 16.33
N ASP A 42 -6.20 1.58 16.18
CA ASP A 42 -6.10 3.03 16.23
C ASP A 42 -6.18 3.49 17.69
N ASP A 43 -5.11 4.14 18.17
CA ASP A 43 -5.01 4.67 19.53
C ASP A 43 -5.00 6.21 19.58
N ARG A 44 -5.33 6.87 18.47
CA ARG A 44 -5.32 8.33 18.35
C ARG A 44 -6.63 8.99 18.81
N GLY A 45 -7.67 8.20 19.05
CA GLY A 45 -8.96 8.66 19.57
C GLY A 45 -9.13 8.45 21.08
N ALA A 46 -10.28 8.86 21.62
CA ALA A 46 -10.65 8.59 23.01
C ALA A 46 -10.88 7.08 23.27
N GLU A 47 -11.16 6.31 22.22
CA GLU A 47 -11.37 4.87 22.27
C GLU A 47 -10.42 4.15 21.30
N LEU A 48 -10.01 2.95 21.69
CA LEU A 48 -9.24 2.06 20.84
C LEU A 48 -10.16 1.44 19.78
N VAL A 49 -9.87 1.70 18.51
CA VAL A 49 -10.66 1.16 17.39
C VAL A 49 -9.85 0.08 16.67
N GLU A 50 -10.31 -1.17 16.75
CA GLU A 50 -9.75 -2.28 15.96
C GLU A 50 -10.35 -2.28 14.56
N GLN A 51 -9.49 -2.25 13.54
CA GLN A 51 -9.85 -2.48 12.15
C GLN A 51 -9.23 -3.78 11.69
N ARG A 52 -10.05 -4.68 11.12
CA ARG A 52 -9.59 -5.96 10.58
C ARG A 52 -10.01 -6.13 9.13
N ARG A 53 -9.14 -6.75 8.34
CA ARG A 53 -9.45 -7.27 7.01
C ARG A 53 -8.90 -8.68 6.84
N SER A 54 -9.73 -9.54 6.27
CA SER A 54 -9.29 -10.78 5.65
C SER A 54 -8.48 -10.50 4.39
N ARG A 55 -7.79 -11.52 3.86
CA ARG A 55 -7.00 -11.39 2.62
C ARG A 55 -7.90 -11.04 1.43
N GLY A 56 -9.08 -11.64 1.34
CA GLY A 56 -10.06 -11.38 0.29
C GLY A 56 -10.60 -9.96 0.36
N GLU A 57 -11.02 -9.49 1.53
CA GLU A 57 -11.52 -8.11 1.68
C GLU A 57 -10.43 -7.08 1.36
N LEU A 58 -9.18 -7.31 1.80
CA LEU A 58 -8.06 -6.45 1.46
C LEU A 58 -7.78 -6.45 -0.05
N ALA A 59 -7.87 -7.61 -0.69
CA ALA A 59 -7.71 -7.75 -2.14
C ALA A 59 -8.77 -6.98 -2.92
N ASP A 60 -10.03 -7.06 -2.49
CA ASP A 60 -11.13 -6.32 -3.12
C ASP A 60 -10.92 -4.80 -2.98
N ASP A 61 -10.59 -4.32 -1.78
CA ASP A 61 -10.29 -2.91 -1.51
C ASP A 61 -9.14 -2.40 -2.41
N VAL A 62 -8.08 -3.20 -2.56
CA VAL A 62 -6.92 -2.88 -3.41
C VAL A 62 -7.29 -2.90 -4.89
N ALA A 63 -8.04 -3.90 -5.36
CA ALA A 63 -8.42 -4.03 -6.77
C ALA A 63 -9.30 -2.85 -7.23
N VAL A 64 -10.24 -2.42 -6.40
CA VAL A 64 -11.10 -1.26 -6.67
C VAL A 64 -10.25 0.01 -6.83
N LEU A 65 -9.35 0.28 -5.87
CA LEU A 65 -8.51 1.49 -5.93
C LEU A 65 -7.48 1.42 -7.08
N ALA A 66 -6.91 0.24 -7.35
CA ALA A 66 -5.96 0.04 -8.44
C ALA A 66 -6.59 0.33 -9.81
N ALA A 67 -7.83 -0.12 -10.03
CA ALA A 67 -8.57 0.18 -11.26
C ALA A 67 -8.81 1.69 -11.43
N ASP A 68 -9.20 2.38 -10.34
CA ASP A 68 -9.38 3.84 -10.35
C ASP A 68 -8.05 4.59 -10.60
N LEU A 69 -6.94 4.13 -10.01
CA LEU A 69 -5.61 4.70 -10.26
C LEU A 69 -5.14 4.49 -11.70
N ALA A 70 -5.25 3.26 -12.22
CA ALA A 70 -4.86 2.92 -13.59
C ALA A 70 -5.63 3.73 -14.65
N SER A 71 -6.86 4.17 -14.35
CA SER A 71 -7.63 5.03 -15.24
C SER A 71 -7.12 6.48 -15.34
N ARG A 72 -6.25 6.92 -14.40
CA ARG A 72 -5.83 8.33 -14.23
C ARG A 72 -4.31 8.52 -14.22
N ARG A 73 -3.53 7.45 -14.23
CA ARG A 73 -2.06 7.46 -14.10
C ARG A 73 -1.43 6.60 -15.16
N ARG A 74 -0.17 6.89 -15.47
CA ARG A 74 0.65 6.09 -16.38
C ARG A 74 1.53 5.14 -15.58
N GLU A 75 1.80 3.97 -16.17
CA GLU A 75 2.79 3.04 -15.64
C GLU A 75 4.15 3.76 -15.45
N GLY A 76 4.80 3.50 -14.33
CA GLY A 76 6.06 4.12 -13.93
C GLY A 76 5.94 5.51 -13.31
N GLU A 77 4.76 6.15 -13.31
CA GLU A 77 4.57 7.42 -12.60
C GLU A 77 4.79 7.22 -11.09
N ARG A 78 5.31 8.26 -10.43
CA ARG A 78 5.54 8.27 -8.98
C ARG A 78 4.38 8.95 -8.28
N ALA A 79 3.78 8.30 -7.28
CA ALA A 79 2.72 8.86 -6.47
C ALA A 79 3.10 8.87 -4.99
N LEU A 80 2.91 10.02 -4.34
CA LEU A 80 3.01 10.12 -2.89
C LEU A 80 1.81 9.43 -2.24
N VAL A 81 2.07 8.52 -1.31
CA VAL A 81 1.04 7.89 -0.47
C VAL A 81 0.93 8.69 0.82
N LEU A 82 0.03 9.67 0.82
CA LEU A 82 -0.28 10.55 1.95
C LEU A 82 -1.58 10.09 2.62
N THR A 83 -1.46 9.15 3.55
CA THR A 83 -2.61 8.55 4.22
C THR A 83 -2.35 8.42 5.70
N ALA A 84 -3.41 8.38 6.50
CA ALA A 84 -3.30 8.03 7.90
C ALA A 84 -2.73 6.59 8.03
N PRO A 85 -1.89 6.32 9.04
CA PRO A 85 -1.41 4.99 9.37
C PRO A 85 -2.56 3.97 9.47
N GLY A 86 -2.25 2.73 9.10
CA GLY A 86 -3.17 1.60 9.18
C GLY A 86 -3.69 1.13 7.83
N LEU A 87 -4.97 0.75 7.80
CA LEU A 87 -5.56 0.11 6.62
C LEU A 87 -5.55 1.00 5.36
N PRO A 88 -5.86 2.31 5.43
CA PRO A 88 -5.82 3.17 4.24
C PRO A 88 -4.44 3.25 3.58
N PHE A 89 -3.37 3.25 4.40
CA PHE A 89 -2.00 3.22 3.91
C PHE A 89 -1.70 1.95 3.12
N LEU A 90 -2.04 0.79 3.69
CA LEU A 90 -1.75 -0.49 3.04
C LEU A 90 -2.50 -0.65 1.72
N VAL A 91 -3.80 -0.30 1.71
CA VAL A 91 -4.63 -0.35 0.49
C VAL A 91 -4.05 0.57 -0.58
N SER A 92 -3.70 1.80 -0.21
CA SER A 92 -3.15 2.78 -1.16
C SER A 92 -1.79 2.35 -1.73
N PHE A 93 -0.94 1.78 -0.88
CA PHE A 93 0.37 1.28 -1.29
C PHE A 93 0.25 0.11 -2.28
N LEU A 94 -0.52 -0.93 -1.93
CA LEU A 94 -0.71 -2.11 -2.80
C LEU A 94 -1.43 -1.73 -4.10
N ALA A 95 -2.44 -0.86 -4.03
CA ALA A 95 -3.17 -0.41 -5.21
C ALA A 95 -2.28 0.36 -6.19
N ALA A 96 -1.38 1.21 -5.68
CA ALA A 96 -0.40 1.90 -6.51
C ALA A 96 0.54 0.90 -7.21
N LEU A 97 1.07 -0.09 -6.49
CA LEU A 97 1.91 -1.14 -7.09
C LEU A 97 1.16 -1.92 -8.17
N GLN A 98 -0.10 -2.31 -7.90
CA GLN A 98 -0.93 -3.03 -8.86
C GLN A 98 -1.29 -2.18 -10.10
N ALA A 99 -1.45 -0.87 -9.94
CA ALA A 99 -1.66 0.06 -11.05
C ALA A 99 -0.37 0.38 -11.83
N GLY A 100 0.76 -0.24 -11.50
CA GLY A 100 2.06 0.05 -12.12
C GLY A 100 2.66 1.40 -11.72
N VAL A 101 2.15 2.01 -10.65
CA VAL A 101 2.60 3.30 -10.12
C VAL A 101 3.63 3.07 -9.00
N VAL A 102 4.73 3.82 -9.03
CA VAL A 102 5.75 3.78 -8.00
C VAL A 102 5.22 4.50 -6.74
N ALA A 103 4.84 3.72 -5.74
CA ALA A 103 4.37 4.22 -4.46
C ALA A 103 5.53 4.79 -3.63
N VAL A 104 5.44 6.07 -3.25
CA VAL A 104 6.40 6.74 -2.38
C VAL A 104 5.72 7.05 -1.04
N PRO A 105 5.99 6.26 0.03
CA PRO A 105 5.46 6.54 1.35
C PRO A 105 5.95 7.89 1.87
N ALA A 106 5.02 8.75 2.27
CA ALA A 106 5.33 10.01 2.93
C ALA A 106 4.44 10.14 4.17
N PRO A 107 5.01 10.24 5.39
CA PRO A 107 4.20 10.43 6.59
C PRO A 107 3.47 11.76 6.51
N LEU A 108 2.25 11.82 7.05
CA LEU A 108 1.52 13.09 7.15
C LEU A 108 2.27 14.04 8.11
N PRO A 109 2.34 15.35 7.81
CA PRO A 109 2.90 16.31 8.73
C PRO A 109 2.07 16.34 10.02
N GLY A 110 2.71 16.10 11.16
CA GLY A 110 2.06 16.05 12.48
C GLY A 110 1.75 14.64 13.02
N ASP A 111 1.94 13.58 12.23
CA ASP A 111 1.71 12.19 12.65
C ASP A 111 2.87 11.58 13.48
N VAL A 112 3.75 12.42 14.04
CA VAL A 112 4.83 11.96 14.92
C VAL A 112 4.21 11.63 16.29
N LYS A 113 4.24 10.35 16.68
CA LYS A 113 3.90 9.94 18.05
C LYS A 113 5.01 10.42 19.01
N GLY A 114 4.98 11.70 19.37
CA GLY A 114 5.86 12.31 20.37
C GLY A 114 5.28 12.14 21.79
N PRO A 115 6.12 12.02 22.83
CA PRO A 115 5.61 11.92 24.21
C PRO A 115 4.79 13.17 24.56
N PRO A 116 3.70 13.03 25.34
CA PRO A 116 2.95 14.20 25.80
C PRO A 116 3.87 15.09 26.61
N ASP A 117 3.76 16.38 26.32
CA ASP A 117 4.51 17.46 26.93
C ASP A 117 4.53 17.28 28.47
N ARG A 118 5.72 17.10 29.04
CA ARG A 118 5.90 17.29 30.49
C ARG A 118 5.91 18.78 30.76
N LEU A 119 4.75 19.32 31.12
CA LEU A 119 4.60 20.61 31.79
C LEU A 119 3.76 20.41 33.05
#